data_AF-A0A960T9W8-F1
#
_entry.id   AF-A0A960T9W8-F1
#
_cell.length_a   1.000
_cell.length_b   1.000
_cell.length_c   1.000
_cell.angle_alpha   90.00
_cell.angle_beta   90.00
_cell.angle_gamma   90.00
#
_symmetry.space_group_name_H-M   'P 1'
#
loop_
_entity.id
_entity.type
_entity.pdbx_description
1 polymer ?
#
loop_
_entity_poly.entity_id
_entity_poly.type
_entity_poly.pdbx_seq_one_letter_code
_entity_poly.pdbx_strand_id
1 'polypeptide(L)'
;MSPRQVQDLVRRCGDQDADALKEFFRLYSTDIYNFPLRVFHLDEDAASDFYLYAFERLKTGQRFRSFQGKSSFRTWFFTVLRNMLIDWMRTVHEVKTVERQKSDDESRNLQWIDTVADPETERQDDSSFLESFHDTLTGLSRDLQVVFRLVFLYYLDLEQEDWTYIRENSEIPVDEVVRRMAELKNDLAQRATGNQEQQDKITALYLSILELKTRRTRLLAEMETRKMDPGEGAELDRIEHLIEKKQNQRDRLIEKRKKGHFVVRAPYRFISEVLGVPEGSVSVMMSRIMDSFRMDPEIRKAILNE
;
A
#
# COMPACT_ATOMS: atom_id res chain seq x y z
N MET A 1 -8.02 -0.39 31.67
CA MET A 1 -9.28 0.30 32.07
C MET A 1 -10.26 -0.70 32.67
N SER A 2 -10.96 -0.33 33.72
CA SER A 2 -12.09 -1.11 34.25
C SER A 2 -13.30 -1.05 33.31
N PRO A 3 -14.23 -2.02 33.36
CA PRO A 3 -15.44 -2.00 32.52
C PRO A 3 -16.26 -0.71 32.64
N ARG A 4 -16.31 -0.10 33.83
CA ARG A 4 -17.01 1.18 34.07
C ARG A 4 -16.33 2.35 33.36
N GLN A 5 -14.99 2.41 33.38
CA GLN A 5 -14.24 3.45 32.67
C GLN A 5 -14.46 3.36 31.15
N VAL A 6 -14.51 2.13 30.61
CA VAL A 6 -14.78 1.93 29.18
C VAL A 6 -16.20 2.37 28.83
N GLN A 7 -17.20 2.06 29.66
CA GLN A 7 -18.58 2.50 29.42
C GLN A 7 -18.71 4.03 29.43
N ASP A 8 -18.06 4.72 30.39
CA ASP A 8 -18.10 6.19 30.42
C ASP A 8 -17.38 6.81 29.21
N LEU A 9 -16.21 6.29 28.83
CA LEU A 9 -15.49 6.70 27.63
C LEU A 9 -16.39 6.58 26.38
N VAL A 10 -17.02 5.43 26.19
CA VAL A 10 -17.88 5.14 25.04
C VAL A 10 -19.12 6.04 25.01
N ARG A 11 -19.72 6.30 26.18
CA ARG A 11 -20.84 7.25 26.30
C ARG A 11 -20.42 8.65 25.85
N ARG A 12 -19.30 9.16 26.36
CA ARG A 12 -18.75 10.47 25.98
C ARG A 12 -18.38 10.53 24.49
N CYS A 13 -17.85 9.46 23.92
CA CYS A 13 -17.65 9.37 22.46
C CYS A 13 -18.98 9.50 21.69
N GLY A 14 -20.05 8.88 22.18
CA GLY A 14 -21.41 9.01 21.61
C GLY A 14 -21.99 10.43 21.72
N ASP A 15 -21.58 11.17 22.75
CA ASP A 15 -21.90 12.59 22.95
C ASP A 15 -21.01 13.54 22.12
N GLN A 16 -20.13 12.99 21.26
CA GLN A 16 -19.20 13.72 20.39
C GLN A 16 -18.16 14.55 21.16
N ASP A 17 -17.82 14.10 22.38
CA ASP A 17 -16.72 14.68 23.17
C ASP A 17 -15.37 14.39 22.49
N ALA A 18 -14.67 15.46 22.11
CA ALA A 18 -13.40 15.40 21.39
C ALA A 18 -12.28 14.72 22.19
N ASP A 19 -12.21 14.95 23.50
CA ASP A 19 -11.19 14.33 24.36
C ASP A 19 -11.45 12.84 24.55
N ALA A 20 -12.74 12.46 24.67
CA ALA A 20 -13.12 11.06 24.72
C ALA A 20 -12.81 10.33 23.41
N LEU A 21 -13.08 10.95 22.25
CA LEU A 21 -12.73 10.38 20.95
C LEU A 21 -11.21 10.25 20.77
N LYS A 22 -10.44 11.25 21.19
CA LYS A 22 -8.97 11.20 21.18
C LYS A 22 -8.44 10.06 22.04
N GLU A 23 -8.96 9.92 23.26
CA GLU A 23 -8.60 8.82 24.16
C GLU A 23 -9.00 7.45 23.60
N PHE A 24 -10.18 7.36 22.96
CA PHE A 24 -10.59 6.14 22.28
C PHE A 24 -9.60 5.73 21.18
N PHE A 25 -9.23 6.65 20.29
CA PHE A 25 -8.27 6.33 19.22
C PHE A 25 -6.89 6.00 19.78
N ARG A 26 -6.45 6.66 20.86
CA ARG A 26 -5.21 6.31 21.56
C ARG A 26 -5.21 4.86 22.04
N LEU A 27 -6.35 4.36 22.53
CA LEU A 27 -6.48 3.02 23.09
C LEU A 27 -6.73 1.91 22.06
N TYR A 28 -7.44 2.21 20.97
CA TYR A 28 -7.96 1.19 20.06
C TYR A 28 -7.42 1.32 18.63
N SER A 29 -6.56 2.29 18.31
CA SER A 29 -6.00 2.45 16.96
C SER A 29 -5.29 1.19 16.45
N THR A 30 -4.43 0.60 17.29
CA THR A 30 -3.74 -0.68 17.01
C THR A 30 -4.73 -1.83 16.81
N ASP A 31 -5.83 -1.88 17.55
CA ASP A 31 -6.88 -2.89 17.36
C ASP A 31 -7.58 -2.72 16.00
N ILE A 32 -7.85 -1.48 15.57
CA ILE A 32 -8.49 -1.18 14.28
C ILE A 32 -7.56 -1.57 13.12
N TYR A 33 -6.28 -1.16 13.18
CA TYR A 33 -5.31 -1.43 12.13
C TYR A 33 -5.03 -2.94 11.99
N ASN A 34 -4.86 -3.65 13.11
CA ASN A 34 -4.54 -5.08 13.08
C ASN A 34 -5.75 -5.99 12.78
N PHE A 35 -6.98 -5.47 12.85
CA PHE A 35 -8.20 -6.26 12.61
C PHE A 35 -8.22 -6.93 11.22
N PRO A 36 -8.07 -6.21 10.09
CA PRO A 36 -8.02 -6.83 8.75
C PRO A 36 -6.86 -7.81 8.58
N LEU A 37 -5.69 -7.51 9.14
CA LEU A 37 -4.50 -8.36 9.07
C LEU A 37 -4.75 -9.72 9.75
N ARG A 38 -5.33 -9.70 10.95
CA ARG A 38 -5.50 -10.92 11.76
C ARG A 38 -6.73 -11.74 11.39
N VAL A 39 -7.83 -11.08 11.05
CA VAL A 39 -9.12 -11.75 10.84
C VAL A 39 -9.34 -12.14 9.38
N PHE A 40 -8.81 -11.36 8.43
CA PHE A 40 -9.01 -11.57 7.00
C PHE A 40 -7.71 -11.80 6.22
N HIS A 41 -6.55 -11.81 6.90
CA HIS A 41 -5.24 -12.02 6.28
C HIS A 41 -4.97 -11.08 5.10
N LEU A 42 -5.46 -9.84 5.22
CA LEU A 42 -5.17 -8.79 4.25
C LEU A 42 -3.73 -8.29 4.42
N ASP A 43 -3.23 -7.56 3.42
CA ASP A 43 -1.91 -6.93 3.47
C ASP A 43 -1.93 -5.60 4.25
N GLU A 44 -0.75 -5.04 4.50
CA GLU A 44 -0.58 -3.78 5.24
C GLU A 44 -1.22 -2.58 4.53
N ASP A 45 -1.29 -2.61 3.19
CA ASP A 45 -1.92 -1.57 2.39
C ASP A 45 -3.43 -1.54 2.64
N ALA A 46 -4.08 -2.69 2.48
CA ALA A 46 -5.49 -2.87 2.80
C ALA A 46 -5.79 -2.54 4.26
N ALA A 47 -4.88 -2.86 5.18
CA ALA A 47 -5.03 -2.52 6.59
C ALA A 47 -4.98 -1.01 6.84
N SER A 48 -4.05 -0.31 6.18
CA SER A 48 -3.94 1.15 6.24
C SER A 48 -5.18 1.83 5.66
N ASP A 49 -5.62 1.40 4.47
CA ASP A 49 -6.82 1.94 3.81
C ASP A 49 -8.08 1.71 4.64
N PHE A 50 -8.23 0.49 5.18
CA PHE A 50 -9.32 0.19 6.09
C PHE A 50 -9.27 1.04 7.35
N TYR A 51 -8.07 1.26 7.92
CA TYR A 51 -7.93 2.11 9.09
C TYR A 51 -8.43 3.53 8.81
N LEU A 52 -8.03 4.14 7.69
CA LEU A 52 -8.49 5.48 7.30
C LEU A 52 -10.01 5.50 7.10
N TYR A 53 -10.56 4.52 6.39
CA TYR A 53 -12.00 4.34 6.21
C TYR A 53 -12.74 4.23 7.56
N ALA A 54 -12.16 3.51 8.52
CA ALA A 54 -12.74 3.30 9.83
C ALA A 54 -12.63 4.54 10.71
N PHE A 55 -11.48 5.21 10.70
CA PHE A 55 -11.22 6.46 11.38
C PHE A 55 -12.26 7.52 10.98
N GLU A 56 -12.47 7.72 9.68
CA GLU A 56 -13.45 8.69 9.15
C GLU A 56 -14.88 8.42 9.62
N ARG A 57 -15.25 7.16 9.81
CA ARG A 57 -16.60 6.77 10.27
C ARG A 57 -16.77 6.81 11.78
N LEU A 58 -15.68 6.57 12.52
CA LEU A 58 -15.70 6.53 13.98
C LEU A 58 -15.50 7.92 14.59
N LYS A 59 -14.77 8.83 13.94
CA LYS A 59 -14.48 10.17 14.47
C LYS A 59 -15.72 11.03 14.73
N THR A 60 -16.86 10.69 14.13
CA THR A 60 -18.14 11.40 14.36
C THR A 60 -18.82 11.06 15.68
N GLY A 61 -18.40 9.99 16.36
CA GLY A 61 -19.04 9.53 17.60
C GLY A 61 -20.37 8.77 17.41
N GLN A 62 -21.03 8.87 16.26
CA GLN A 62 -22.41 8.40 16.07
C GLN A 62 -22.58 6.90 16.29
N ARG A 63 -21.59 6.09 15.86
CA ARG A 63 -21.66 4.62 16.00
C ARG A 63 -21.65 4.16 17.46
N PHE A 64 -21.01 4.90 18.36
CA PHE A 64 -20.90 4.55 19.78
C PHE A 64 -22.25 4.60 20.51
N ARG A 65 -23.21 5.40 20.02
CA ARG A 65 -24.58 5.46 20.57
C ARG A 65 -25.34 4.13 20.51
N SER A 66 -24.93 3.22 19.61
CA SER A 66 -25.55 1.90 19.49
C SER A 66 -25.03 0.88 20.51
N PHE A 67 -24.02 1.21 21.31
CA PHE A 67 -23.51 0.33 22.35
C PHE A 67 -24.42 0.34 23.59
N GLN A 68 -25.09 -0.79 23.85
CA GLN A 68 -26.06 -0.94 24.95
C GLN A 68 -25.47 -1.57 26.23
N GLY A 69 -24.17 -1.89 26.27
CA GLY A 69 -23.54 -2.52 27.45
C GLY A 69 -23.93 -3.98 27.74
N LYS A 70 -24.70 -4.64 26.85
CA LYS A 70 -25.12 -6.05 26.99
C LYS A 70 -23.98 -7.07 26.83
N SER A 71 -22.84 -6.63 26.27
CA SER A 71 -21.62 -7.41 26.12
C SER A 71 -20.41 -6.53 26.45
N SER A 72 -19.21 -7.13 26.49
CA SER A 72 -17.98 -6.34 26.61
C SER A 72 -17.86 -5.38 25.42
N PHE A 73 -17.29 -4.20 25.65
CA PHE A 73 -17.08 -3.23 24.57
C PHE A 73 -16.27 -3.82 23.42
N ARG A 74 -15.19 -4.58 23.70
CA ARG A 74 -14.37 -5.23 22.66
C ARG A 74 -15.19 -6.19 21.80
N THR A 75 -16.10 -6.96 22.38
CA THR A 75 -16.98 -7.89 21.65
C THR A 75 -17.89 -7.13 20.67
N TRP A 76 -18.55 -6.07 21.16
CA TRP A 76 -19.37 -5.22 20.30
C TRP A 76 -18.53 -4.52 19.22
N PHE A 77 -17.36 -4.00 19.60
CA PHE A 77 -16.50 -3.22 18.72
C PHE A 77 -15.95 -4.05 17.58
N PHE A 78 -15.53 -5.29 17.83
CA PHE A 78 -15.09 -6.20 16.76
C PHE A 78 -16.21 -6.59 15.80
N THR A 79 -17.47 -6.62 16.27
CA THR A 79 -18.63 -6.78 15.38
C THR A 79 -18.79 -5.55 14.48
N VAL A 80 -18.62 -4.35 15.03
CA VAL A 80 -18.63 -3.10 14.27
C VAL A 80 -17.51 -3.08 13.23
N LEU A 81 -16.27 -3.42 13.61
CA LEU A 81 -15.13 -3.50 12.70
C LEU A 81 -15.35 -4.52 11.59
N ARG A 82 -15.88 -5.71 11.91
CA ARG A 82 -16.21 -6.73 10.90
C ARG A 82 -17.19 -6.19 9.86
N ASN A 83 -18.27 -5.54 10.31
CA ASN A 83 -19.27 -5.00 9.39
C ASN A 83 -18.68 -3.87 8.55
N MET A 84 -17.91 -2.97 9.16
CA MET A 84 -17.22 -1.90 8.44
C MET A 84 -16.22 -2.43 7.41
N LEU A 85 -15.50 -3.51 7.73
CA LEU A 85 -14.55 -4.11 6.81
C LEU A 85 -15.27 -4.77 5.62
N ILE A 86 -16.38 -5.47 5.86
CA ILE A 86 -17.21 -6.03 4.79
C ILE A 86 -17.76 -4.92 3.89
N ASP A 87 -18.25 -3.83 4.48
CA ASP A 87 -18.75 -2.67 3.72
C ASP A 87 -17.63 -2.02 2.90
N TRP A 88 -16.45 -1.82 3.49
CA TRP A 88 -15.27 -1.30 2.79
C TRP A 88 -14.86 -2.23 1.63
N MET A 89 -14.76 -3.54 1.88
CA MET A 89 -14.45 -4.52 0.82
C MET A 89 -15.48 -4.47 -0.30
N ARG A 90 -16.78 -4.30 -0.02
CA ARG A 90 -17.81 -4.14 -1.06
C ARG A 90 -17.58 -2.89 -1.90
N THR A 91 -17.28 -1.76 -1.28
CA THR A 91 -16.97 -0.53 -2.03
C THR A 91 -15.74 -0.71 -2.92
N VAL A 92 -14.68 -1.35 -2.42
CA VAL A 92 -13.48 -1.66 -3.22
C VAL A 92 -13.78 -2.61 -4.38
N HIS A 93 -14.69 -3.58 -4.21
CA HIS A 93 -15.07 -4.51 -5.27
C HIS A 93 -16.03 -3.89 -6.30
N GLU A 94 -16.97 -3.05 -5.88
CA GLU A 94 -17.88 -2.33 -6.78
C GLU A 94 -17.11 -1.31 -7.64
N VAL A 95 -16.17 -0.59 -7.04
CA VAL A 95 -15.23 0.29 -7.74
C VAL A 95 -14.46 -0.49 -8.81
N LYS A 96 -13.90 -1.66 -8.49
CA LYS A 96 -13.26 -2.57 -9.48
C LYS A 96 -14.18 -3.06 -10.61
N THR A 97 -15.49 -3.16 -10.36
CA THR A 97 -16.47 -3.65 -11.34
C THR A 97 -16.95 -2.53 -12.28
N VAL A 98 -16.95 -1.27 -11.81
CA VAL A 98 -17.32 -0.08 -12.60
C VAL A 98 -16.10 0.53 -13.33
N GLU A 99 -14.87 0.34 -12.82
CA GLU A 99 -13.64 0.94 -13.32
C GLU A 99 -12.93 0.21 -14.47
N ARG A 100 -13.67 -0.50 -15.33
CA ARG A 100 -13.11 -0.97 -16.61
C ARG A 100 -12.79 0.18 -17.59
N GLN A 101 -13.01 1.46 -17.20
CA GLN A 101 -12.77 2.64 -18.04
C GLN A 101 -12.06 3.85 -17.36
N LYS A 102 -11.57 3.77 -16.11
CA LYS A 102 -10.88 4.91 -15.43
C LYS A 102 -9.69 4.55 -14.51
N SER A 103 -9.13 3.35 -14.61
CA SER A 103 -8.25 2.74 -13.59
C SER A 103 -6.76 3.12 -13.63
N ASP A 104 -6.38 4.32 -14.06
CA ASP A 104 -4.96 4.73 -14.15
C ASP A 104 -4.47 5.64 -13.00
N ASP A 105 -5.36 6.15 -12.15
CA ASP A 105 -5.06 7.26 -11.21
C ASP A 105 -4.55 6.79 -9.82
N GLU A 106 -5.22 5.82 -9.16
CA GLU A 106 -4.83 5.42 -7.80
C GLU A 106 -3.63 4.46 -7.71
N SER A 107 -3.41 3.63 -8.74
CA SER A 107 -2.41 2.56 -8.67
C SER A 107 -0.97 3.09 -8.73
N ARG A 108 -0.70 4.15 -9.51
CA ARG A 108 0.66 4.61 -9.80
C ARG A 108 1.37 5.36 -8.64
N ASN A 109 0.69 5.50 -7.49
CA ASN A 109 1.01 6.41 -6.40
C ASN A 109 2.35 6.17 -5.68
N LEU A 110 3.08 5.08 -5.97
CA LEU A 110 4.34 4.73 -5.28
C LEU A 110 5.48 4.28 -6.21
N GLN A 111 5.23 4.04 -7.50
CA GLN A 111 6.28 3.54 -8.42
C GLN A 111 7.42 4.54 -8.63
N TRP A 112 7.13 5.83 -8.44
CA TRP A 112 8.11 6.90 -8.55
C TRP A 112 9.19 6.84 -7.46
N ILE A 113 8.97 6.11 -6.38
CA ILE A 113 9.91 6.00 -5.27
C ILE A 113 11.17 5.22 -5.68
N ASP A 114 11.02 4.20 -6.52
CA ASP A 114 12.16 3.49 -7.10
C ASP A 114 13.00 4.44 -7.97
N THR A 115 12.36 5.38 -8.68
CA THR A 115 13.03 6.37 -9.54
C THR A 115 13.88 7.37 -8.75
N VAL A 116 13.43 7.81 -7.56
CA VAL A 116 14.17 8.76 -6.72
C VAL A 116 15.51 8.19 -6.25
N ALA A 117 15.61 6.86 -6.12
CA ALA A 117 16.79 6.18 -5.57
C ALA A 117 17.76 5.63 -6.63
N ASP A 118 17.38 5.61 -7.93
CA ASP A 118 18.19 5.01 -8.99
C ASP A 118 18.97 6.08 -9.81
N PRO A 119 20.29 6.23 -9.59
CA PRO A 119 21.12 7.22 -10.29
C PRO A 119 21.36 6.91 -11.78
N GLU A 120 21.01 5.71 -12.28
CA GLU A 120 21.19 5.31 -13.69
C GLU A 120 19.92 5.48 -14.54
N THR A 121 18.83 6.02 -14.00
CA THR A 121 17.62 6.27 -14.79
C THR A 121 17.86 7.40 -15.79
N GLU A 122 18.24 7.06 -17.02
CA GLU A 122 18.36 7.98 -18.17
C GLU A 122 16.97 8.52 -18.60
N ARG A 123 16.28 9.27 -17.74
CA ARG A 123 15.20 10.16 -18.16
C ARG A 123 15.75 11.58 -18.24
N GLN A 124 15.65 12.17 -19.43
CA GLN A 124 16.15 13.52 -19.73
C GLN A 124 15.39 14.66 -19.03
N ASP A 125 14.47 14.39 -18.10
CA ASP A 125 13.53 15.40 -17.57
C ASP A 125 13.19 15.25 -16.06
N ASP A 126 13.89 14.39 -15.31
CA ASP A 126 13.53 14.11 -13.90
C ASP A 126 14.08 15.13 -12.89
N SER A 127 14.87 16.14 -13.32
CA SER A 127 15.45 17.12 -12.39
C SER A 127 14.39 18.00 -11.72
N SER A 128 13.35 18.42 -12.46
CA SER A 128 12.25 19.20 -11.89
C SER A 128 11.45 18.36 -10.89
N PHE A 129 11.21 17.10 -11.21
CA PHE A 129 10.54 16.16 -10.32
C PHE A 129 11.32 15.94 -9.02
N LEU A 130 12.63 15.69 -9.10
CA LEU A 130 13.47 15.48 -7.93
C LEU A 130 13.53 16.73 -7.05
N GLU A 131 13.59 17.93 -7.65
CA GLU A 131 13.53 19.21 -6.94
C GLU A 131 12.18 19.40 -6.25
N SER A 132 11.06 19.24 -6.97
CA SER A 132 9.70 19.30 -6.41
C SER A 132 9.47 18.29 -5.29
N PHE A 133 9.96 17.06 -5.45
CA PHE A 133 9.88 16.02 -4.42
C PHE A 133 10.64 16.43 -3.16
N HIS A 134 11.89 16.86 -3.32
CA HIS A 134 12.71 17.33 -2.21
C HIS A 134 12.06 18.53 -1.51
N ASP A 135 11.58 19.52 -2.26
CA ASP A 135 10.93 20.72 -1.72
C ASP A 135 9.62 20.40 -1.01
N THR A 136 8.81 19.51 -1.58
CA THR A 136 7.56 19.06 -0.94
C THR A 136 7.87 18.33 0.35
N LEU A 137 8.82 17.38 0.34
CA LEU A 137 9.20 16.59 1.51
C LEU A 137 9.79 17.49 2.61
N THR A 138 10.71 18.39 2.28
CA THR A 138 11.30 19.34 3.23
C THR A 138 10.30 20.37 3.75
N GLY A 139 9.25 20.68 2.97
CA GLY A 139 8.13 21.50 3.38
C GLY A 139 7.15 20.83 4.36
N LEU A 140 7.19 19.51 4.53
CA LEU A 140 6.36 18.81 5.52
C LEU A 140 6.82 19.06 6.95
N SER A 141 5.96 18.78 7.93
CA SER A 141 6.37 18.79 9.33
C SER A 141 7.36 17.66 9.64
N ARG A 142 8.21 17.85 10.67
CA ARG A 142 9.33 16.95 10.95
C ARG A 142 8.89 15.50 11.22
N ASP A 143 7.77 15.32 11.92
CA ASP A 143 7.16 14.02 12.17
C ASP A 143 6.82 13.28 10.87
N LEU A 144 6.23 13.98 9.89
CA LEU A 144 5.89 13.42 8.58
C LEU A 144 7.13 13.06 7.76
N GLN A 145 8.16 13.92 7.77
CA GLN A 145 9.42 13.63 7.09
C GLN A 145 10.09 12.36 7.61
N VAL A 146 10.20 12.24 8.94
CA VAL A 146 10.80 11.07 9.60
C VAL A 146 10.00 9.81 9.30
N VAL A 147 8.66 9.87 9.40
CA VAL A 147 7.79 8.75 9.07
C VAL A 147 7.99 8.31 7.62
N PHE A 148 8.01 9.24 6.67
CA PHE A 148 8.20 8.92 5.26
C PHE A 148 9.54 8.21 5.03
N ARG A 149 10.64 8.76 5.56
CA ARG A 149 11.98 8.16 5.40
C ARG A 149 12.10 6.81 6.11
N LEU A 150 11.47 6.62 7.26
CA LEU A 150 11.43 5.32 7.94
C LEU A 150 10.60 4.28 7.15
N VAL A 151 9.47 4.68 6.55
CA VAL A 151 8.67 3.79 5.68
C VAL A 151 9.47 3.37 4.45
N PHE A 152 10.21 4.30 3.83
CA PHE A 152 11.02 4.05 2.65
C PHE A 152 12.51 3.88 2.98
N LEU A 153 12.83 3.31 4.14
CA LEU A 153 14.19 3.16 4.66
C LEU A 153 15.14 2.39 3.74
N TYR A 154 14.60 1.56 2.84
CA TYR A 154 15.39 0.85 1.84
C TYR A 154 15.93 1.80 0.75
N TYR A 155 15.17 2.85 0.42
CA TYR A 155 15.45 3.79 -0.66
C TYR A 155 16.03 5.12 -0.18
N LEU A 156 15.66 5.52 1.03
CA LEU A 156 16.02 6.82 1.61
C LEU A 156 16.83 6.63 2.88
N ASP A 157 17.89 7.42 3.00
CA ASP A 157 18.67 7.49 4.23
C ASP A 157 18.10 8.53 5.21
N LEU A 158 18.37 8.30 6.49
CA LEU A 158 18.04 9.24 7.55
C LEU A 158 19.12 10.30 7.67
N GLU A 159 18.71 11.57 7.72
CA GLU A 159 19.56 12.73 7.93
C GLU A 159 19.81 12.98 9.42
N GLN A 160 20.72 13.90 9.74
CA GLN A 160 21.10 14.23 11.11
C GLN A 160 19.90 14.74 11.94
N GLU A 161 19.02 15.50 11.32
CA GLU A 161 17.80 16.02 11.90
C GLU A 161 16.79 14.90 12.20
N ASP A 162 16.84 13.77 11.46
CA ASP A 162 15.94 12.62 11.68
C ASP A 162 16.34 11.92 12.96
N TRP A 163 17.64 11.68 13.10
CA TRP A 163 18.21 11.10 14.32
C TRP A 163 17.97 11.98 15.54
N THR A 164 17.97 13.30 15.36
CA THR A 164 17.66 14.23 16.44
C THR A 164 16.19 14.10 16.85
N TYR A 165 15.27 14.10 15.88
CA TYR A 165 13.85 13.89 16.15
C TYR A 165 13.56 12.53 16.80
N ILE A 166 14.16 11.44 16.29
CA ILE A 166 14.01 10.09 16.86
C ILE A 166 14.53 10.06 18.29
N ARG A 167 15.68 10.66 18.58
CA ARG A 167 16.24 10.72 19.94
C ARG A 167 15.32 11.44 20.93
N GLU A 168 14.61 12.47 20.48
CA GLU A 168 13.73 13.28 21.33
C GLU A 168 12.35 12.65 21.54
N ASN A 169 11.86 11.87 20.57
CA ASN A 169 10.47 11.39 20.55
C ASN A 169 10.33 9.86 20.69
N SER A 170 11.43 9.10 20.53
CA SER A 170 11.41 7.65 20.68
C SER A 170 11.43 7.22 22.14
N GLU A 171 10.63 6.20 22.47
CA GLU A 171 10.71 5.52 23.76
C GLU A 171 11.88 4.49 23.83
N ILE A 172 12.50 4.17 22.69
CA ILE A 172 13.60 3.20 22.60
C ILE A 172 14.96 3.88 22.41
N PRO A 173 16.04 3.34 23.00
CA PRO A 173 17.39 3.87 22.82
C PRO A 173 17.84 3.90 21.36
N VAL A 174 18.60 4.93 20.97
CA VAL A 174 19.04 5.13 19.57
C VAL A 174 19.89 3.97 19.05
N ASP A 175 20.74 3.37 19.90
CA ASP A 175 21.54 2.18 19.56
C ASP A 175 20.68 0.98 19.20
N GLU A 176 19.56 0.79 19.91
CA GLU A 176 18.59 -0.26 19.60
C GLU A 176 17.83 0.05 18.30
N VAL A 177 17.50 1.32 18.03
CA VAL A 177 16.92 1.73 16.74
C VAL A 177 17.87 1.37 15.59
N VAL A 178 19.15 1.73 15.70
CA VAL A 178 20.16 1.40 14.67
C VAL A 178 20.26 -0.11 14.44
N ARG A 179 20.29 -0.91 15.51
CA ARG A 179 20.34 -2.37 15.41
C ARG A 179 19.13 -2.92 14.67
N ARG A 180 17.92 -2.53 15.06
CA ARG A 180 16.68 -2.98 14.41
C ARG A 180 16.58 -2.50 12.96
N MET A 181 17.05 -1.30 12.66
CA MET A 181 17.12 -0.79 11.28
C MET A 181 18.05 -1.64 10.41
N ALA A 182 19.21 -2.05 10.92
CA ALA A 182 20.13 -2.91 10.19
C ALA A 182 19.52 -4.28 9.89
N GLU A 183 18.84 -4.89 10.88
CA GLU A 183 18.10 -6.14 10.71
C GLU A 183 16.97 -5.99 9.68
N LEU A 184 16.21 -4.90 9.77
CA LEU A 184 15.13 -4.62 8.83
C LEU A 184 15.65 -4.38 7.42
N LYS A 185 16.72 -3.59 7.22
CA LYS A 185 17.32 -3.35 5.90
C LYS A 185 17.72 -4.66 5.21
N ASN A 186 18.19 -5.66 5.95
CA ASN A 186 18.49 -6.99 5.40
C ASN A 186 17.22 -7.73 4.92
N ASP A 187 16.12 -7.70 5.70
CA ASP A 187 14.83 -8.29 5.28
C ASP A 187 14.27 -7.56 4.05
N LEU A 188 14.32 -6.22 4.05
CA LEU A 188 13.90 -5.39 2.93
C LEU A 188 14.71 -5.69 1.65
N ALA A 189 16.02 -5.90 1.76
CA ALA A 189 16.86 -6.29 0.62
C ALA A 189 16.49 -7.66 0.03
N GLN A 190 16.12 -8.64 0.88
CA GLN A 190 15.61 -9.93 0.40
C GLN A 190 14.28 -9.79 -0.33
N ARG A 191 13.37 -8.96 0.19
CA ARG A 191 12.10 -8.65 -0.49
C ARG A 191 12.32 -7.94 -1.82
N ALA A 192 13.26 -7.00 -1.88
CA ALA A 192 13.63 -6.29 -3.11
C ALA A 192 14.12 -7.27 -4.19
N THR A 193 14.97 -8.23 -3.79
CA THR A 193 15.44 -9.29 -4.69
C THR A 193 14.27 -10.13 -5.23
N GLY A 194 13.34 -10.53 -4.36
CA GLY A 194 12.14 -11.25 -4.78
C GLY A 194 11.23 -10.44 -5.72
N ASN A 195 11.14 -9.12 -5.53
CA ASN A 195 10.39 -8.23 -6.42
C ASN A 195 11.09 -8.10 -7.79
N GLN A 196 12.41 -8.02 -7.81
CA GLN A 196 13.20 -8.04 -9.05
C GLN A 196 12.98 -9.33 -9.84
N GLU A 197 12.99 -10.50 -9.18
CA GLU A 197 12.66 -11.76 -9.86
C GLU A 197 11.24 -11.78 -10.45
N GLN A 198 10.28 -11.12 -9.81
CA GLN A 198 8.93 -10.97 -10.37
C GLN A 198 8.90 -10.06 -11.59
N GLN A 199 9.72 -9.01 -11.59
CA GLN A 199 9.91 -8.13 -12.75
C GLN A 199 10.55 -8.90 -13.91
N ASP A 200 11.59 -9.70 -13.65
CA ASP A 200 12.21 -10.55 -14.67
C ASP A 200 11.22 -11.58 -15.25
N LYS A 201 10.32 -12.12 -14.41
CA LYS A 201 9.22 -12.99 -14.86
C LYS A 201 8.26 -12.26 -15.79
N ILE A 202 7.95 -10.98 -15.56
CA ILE A 202 7.12 -10.17 -16.49
C ILE A 202 7.81 -10.08 -17.85
N THR A 203 9.10 -9.79 -17.87
CA THR A 203 9.91 -9.70 -19.09
C THR A 203 9.97 -11.04 -19.82
N ALA A 204 10.26 -12.14 -19.11
CA ALA A 204 10.29 -13.48 -19.67
C ALA A 204 8.94 -13.92 -20.26
N LEU A 205 7.82 -13.60 -19.59
CA LEU A 205 6.47 -13.85 -20.10
C LEU A 205 6.20 -13.05 -21.38
N TYR A 206 6.62 -11.78 -21.43
CA TYR A 206 6.49 -10.95 -22.63
C TYR A 206 7.24 -11.55 -23.82
N LEU A 207 8.50 -11.92 -23.64
CA LEU A 207 9.31 -12.56 -24.70
C LEU A 207 8.67 -13.88 -25.17
N SER A 208 8.20 -14.71 -24.24
CA SER A 208 7.52 -15.97 -24.56
C SER A 208 6.20 -15.77 -25.32
N ILE A 209 5.42 -14.75 -24.98
CA ILE A 209 4.19 -14.39 -25.71
C ILE A 209 4.53 -13.94 -27.14
N LEU A 210 5.60 -13.15 -27.30
CA LEU A 210 6.05 -12.67 -28.60
C LEU A 210 6.46 -13.85 -29.50
N GLU A 211 7.24 -14.79 -28.98
CA GLU A 211 7.63 -16.02 -29.70
C GLU A 211 6.41 -16.85 -30.12
N LEU A 212 5.45 -17.08 -29.21
CA LEU A 212 4.22 -17.81 -29.53
C LEU A 212 3.37 -17.10 -30.58
N LYS A 213 3.27 -15.75 -30.53
CA LYS A 213 2.58 -14.97 -31.56
C LYS A 213 3.27 -15.11 -32.91
N THR A 214 4.60 -15.06 -32.96
CA THR A 214 5.35 -15.29 -34.20
C THR A 214 5.09 -16.70 -34.76
N ARG A 215 5.11 -17.73 -33.90
CA ARG A 215 4.80 -19.11 -34.31
C ARG A 215 3.37 -19.24 -34.83
N ARG A 216 2.38 -18.63 -34.15
CA ARG A 216 0.99 -18.56 -34.59
C ARG A 216 0.87 -17.96 -35.99
N THR A 217 1.54 -16.82 -36.24
CA THR A 217 1.51 -16.16 -37.55
C THR A 217 2.11 -17.03 -38.66
N ARG A 218 3.21 -17.74 -38.37
CA ARG A 218 3.80 -18.68 -39.33
C ARG A 218 2.87 -19.84 -39.65
N LEU A 219 2.27 -20.46 -38.63
CA LEU A 219 1.34 -21.57 -38.82
C LEU A 219 0.12 -21.16 -39.63
N LEU A 220 -0.45 -19.99 -39.36
CA LEU A 220 -1.55 -19.43 -40.17
C LEU A 220 -1.17 -19.23 -41.63
N ALA A 221 0.03 -18.70 -41.91
CA ALA A 221 0.52 -18.54 -43.27
C ALA A 221 0.74 -19.89 -43.98
N GLU A 222 1.24 -20.92 -43.27
CA GLU A 222 1.38 -22.27 -43.79
C GLU A 222 0.03 -22.90 -44.15
N MET A 223 -0.98 -22.72 -43.27
CA MET A 223 -2.36 -23.16 -43.48
C MET A 223 -3.06 -22.46 -44.66
N GLU A 224 -2.69 -21.22 -44.99
CA GLU A 224 -3.19 -20.53 -46.20
C GLU A 224 -2.61 -21.13 -47.49
N THR A 225 -1.41 -21.72 -47.43
CA THR A 225 -0.71 -22.27 -48.60
C THR A 225 -0.99 -23.75 -48.88
N ARG A 226 -1.49 -24.53 -47.89
CA ARG A 226 -1.78 -25.96 -48.00
C ARG A 226 -3.23 -26.28 -47.59
N LYS A 227 -3.83 -27.34 -48.15
CA LYS A 227 -5.16 -27.79 -47.70
C LYS A 227 -5.07 -28.29 -46.25
N MET A 228 -5.77 -27.58 -45.38
CA MET A 228 -5.89 -27.73 -43.92
C MET A 228 -5.84 -29.19 -43.42
N ASP A 229 -4.79 -29.54 -42.69
CA ASP A 229 -4.68 -30.80 -41.93
C ASP A 229 -5.36 -30.61 -40.55
N PRO A 230 -6.25 -31.52 -40.11
CA PRO A 230 -6.82 -31.51 -38.75
C PRO A 230 -5.79 -31.36 -37.62
N GLY A 231 -4.54 -31.81 -37.82
CA GLY A 231 -3.45 -31.66 -36.85
C GLY A 231 -3.00 -30.21 -36.63
N GLU A 232 -3.01 -29.39 -37.68
CA GLU A 232 -2.57 -27.99 -37.64
C GLU A 232 -3.57 -27.10 -36.87
N GLY A 233 -4.88 -27.40 -36.97
CA GLY A 233 -5.91 -26.72 -36.19
C GLY A 233 -5.77 -26.96 -34.68
N ALA A 234 -5.51 -28.21 -34.27
CA ALA A 234 -5.28 -28.54 -32.87
C ALA A 234 -3.99 -27.91 -32.30
N GLU A 235 -2.96 -27.72 -33.13
CA GLU A 235 -1.75 -27.00 -32.74
C GLU A 235 -2.00 -25.50 -32.58
N LEU A 236 -2.77 -24.89 -33.48
CA LEU A 236 -3.16 -23.49 -33.40
C LEU A 236 -3.93 -23.20 -32.09
N ASP A 237 -4.94 -24.01 -31.77
CA ASP A 237 -5.73 -23.86 -30.55
C ASP A 237 -4.86 -23.96 -29.28
N ARG A 238 -3.87 -24.87 -29.29
CA ARG A 238 -2.90 -24.99 -28.17
C ARG A 238 -2.05 -23.73 -28.03
N ILE A 239 -1.55 -23.18 -29.15
CA ILE A 239 -0.75 -21.95 -29.15
C ILE A 239 -1.59 -20.79 -28.63
N GLU A 240 -2.83 -20.64 -29.09
CA GLU A 240 -3.75 -19.59 -28.64
C GLU A 240 -4.05 -19.69 -27.13
N HIS A 241 -4.35 -20.90 -26.64
CA HIS A 241 -4.56 -21.13 -25.22
C HIS A 241 -3.31 -20.79 -24.38
N LEU A 242 -2.12 -21.15 -24.85
CA LEU A 242 -0.86 -20.81 -24.16
C LEU A 242 -0.60 -19.31 -24.14
N ILE A 243 -0.91 -18.60 -25.24
CA ILE A 243 -0.82 -17.15 -25.31
C ILE A 243 -1.75 -16.52 -24.27
N GLU A 244 -3.03 -16.91 -24.24
CA GLU A 244 -4.02 -16.39 -23.30
C GLU A 244 -3.59 -16.63 -21.84
N LYS A 245 -3.17 -17.86 -21.52
CA LYS A 245 -2.70 -18.20 -20.17
C LYS A 245 -1.51 -17.34 -19.74
N LYS A 246 -0.53 -17.14 -20.61
CA LYS A 246 0.66 -16.31 -20.32
C LYS A 246 0.32 -14.82 -20.23
N GLN A 247 -0.61 -14.33 -21.06
CA GLN A 247 -1.12 -12.96 -20.97
C GLN A 247 -1.79 -12.73 -19.62
N ASN A 248 -2.71 -13.60 -19.21
CA ASN A 248 -3.36 -13.53 -17.90
C ASN A 248 -2.36 -13.56 -16.73
N GLN A 249 -1.30 -14.37 -16.83
CA GLN A 249 -0.24 -14.40 -15.82
C GLN A 249 0.56 -13.09 -15.77
N ARG A 250 0.93 -12.56 -16.94
CA ARG A 250 1.65 -11.29 -17.06
C ARG A 250 0.82 -10.13 -16.55
N ASP A 251 -0.46 -10.07 -16.91
CA ASP A 251 -1.37 -8.99 -16.54
C ASP A 251 -1.60 -8.96 -15.03
N ARG A 252 -1.71 -10.13 -14.37
CA ARG A 252 -1.76 -10.22 -12.90
C ARG A 252 -0.49 -9.66 -12.23
N LEU A 253 0.69 -9.97 -12.77
CA LEU A 253 1.95 -9.45 -12.24
C LEU A 253 2.10 -7.94 -12.48
N ILE A 254 1.68 -7.46 -13.65
CA ILE A 254 1.65 -6.03 -13.97
C ILE A 254 0.66 -5.30 -13.06
N GLU A 255 -0.52 -5.88 -12.78
CA GLU A 255 -1.49 -5.31 -11.86
C GLU A 255 -0.90 -5.22 -10.44
N LYS A 256 -0.16 -6.24 -10.00
CA LYS A 256 0.54 -6.20 -8.71
C LYS A 256 1.60 -5.09 -8.68
N ARG A 257 2.43 -5.00 -9.72
CA ARG A 257 3.41 -3.92 -9.86
C ARG A 257 2.73 -2.56 -9.89
N LYS A 258 1.63 -2.44 -10.63
CA LYS A 258 0.81 -1.22 -10.71
C LYS A 258 0.36 -0.79 -9.34
N LYS A 259 -0.08 -1.68 -8.45
CA LYS A 259 -0.48 -1.35 -7.07
C LYS A 259 0.69 -1.01 -6.11
N GLY A 260 1.92 -0.90 -6.61
CA GLY A 260 3.08 -0.60 -5.76
C GLY A 260 3.57 -1.79 -4.92
N HIS A 261 3.09 -3.02 -5.14
CA HIS A 261 3.56 -4.20 -4.39
C HIS A 261 5.03 -4.54 -4.65
N PHE A 262 5.65 -3.95 -5.67
CA PHE A 262 7.07 -4.13 -5.97
C PHE A 262 7.95 -3.12 -5.21
N VAL A 263 7.34 -2.10 -4.60
CA VAL A 263 8.03 -1.13 -3.75
C VAL A 263 8.17 -1.70 -2.35
N VAL A 264 9.41 -1.74 -1.87
CA VAL A 264 9.75 -2.31 -0.56
C VAL A 264 9.54 -1.27 0.54
N ARG A 265 8.73 -1.61 1.54
CA ARG A 265 8.40 -0.69 2.64
C ARG A 265 8.70 -1.34 3.98
N ALA A 266 9.17 -0.52 4.91
CA ALA A 266 9.25 -0.89 6.30
C ALA A 266 7.82 -1.10 6.85
N PRO A 267 7.57 -2.18 7.60
CA PRO A 267 6.27 -2.43 8.20
C PRO A 267 5.84 -1.30 9.13
N TYR A 268 4.57 -0.89 9.12
CA TYR A 268 4.11 0.22 9.98
C TYR A 268 4.32 -0.05 11.48
N ARG A 269 4.35 -1.32 11.86
CA ARG A 269 4.73 -1.75 13.21
C ARG A 269 6.14 -1.31 13.60
N PHE A 270 7.10 -1.36 12.68
CA PHE A 270 8.47 -0.90 12.95
C PHE A 270 8.49 0.60 13.25
N ILE A 271 7.82 1.41 12.42
CA ILE A 271 7.73 2.86 12.61
C ILE A 271 7.01 3.20 13.92
N SER A 272 5.92 2.48 14.21
CA SER A 272 5.15 2.59 15.44
C SER A 272 6.03 2.36 16.68
N GLU A 273 6.82 1.29 16.67
CA GLU A 273 7.74 0.96 17.77
C GLU A 273 8.89 1.97 17.90
N VAL A 274 9.41 2.50 16.79
CA VAL A 274 10.46 3.52 16.80
C VAL A 274 9.94 4.86 17.31
N LEU A 275 8.74 5.29 16.92
CA LEU A 275 8.22 6.62 17.25
C LEU A 275 7.27 6.64 18.46
N GLY A 276 6.94 5.50 19.05
CA GLY A 276 6.01 5.43 20.19
C GLY A 276 4.57 5.83 19.82
N VAL A 277 4.18 5.69 18.56
CA VAL A 277 2.83 6.04 18.07
C VAL A 277 2.09 4.81 17.57
N PRO A 278 0.75 4.74 17.63
CA PRO A 278 0.00 3.61 17.05
C PRO A 278 0.19 3.47 15.54
N GLU A 279 0.10 2.24 15.01
CA GLU A 279 0.23 1.98 13.56
C GLU A 279 -0.81 2.76 12.74
N GLY A 280 -2.01 2.95 13.29
CA GLY A 280 -3.02 3.77 12.62
C GLY A 280 -2.67 5.26 12.56
N SER A 281 -1.85 5.78 13.47
CA SER A 281 -1.29 7.14 13.34
C SER A 281 -0.32 7.21 12.17
N VAL A 282 0.50 6.17 11.96
CA VAL A 282 1.38 6.05 10.79
C VAL A 282 0.55 6.07 9.51
N SER A 283 -0.58 5.34 9.44
CA SER A 283 -1.52 5.40 8.32
C SER A 283 -2.03 6.81 8.02
N VAL A 284 -2.41 7.57 9.05
CA VAL A 284 -2.89 8.96 8.88
C VAL A 284 -1.77 9.89 8.42
N MET A 285 -0.58 9.75 8.98
CA MET A 285 0.61 10.51 8.57
C MET A 285 0.95 10.23 7.11
N MET A 286 0.99 8.95 6.71
CA MET A 286 1.21 8.54 5.33
C MET A 286 0.14 9.05 4.39
N SER A 287 -1.14 9.04 4.77
CA SER A 287 -2.20 9.65 3.96
C SER A 287 -1.94 11.12 3.69
N ARG A 288 -1.56 11.89 4.73
CA ARG A 288 -1.27 13.33 4.58
C ARG A 288 -0.05 13.59 3.69
N ILE A 289 1.00 12.78 3.86
CA ILE A 289 2.20 12.87 3.03
C ILE A 289 1.83 12.63 1.56
N MET A 290 1.09 11.56 1.27
CA MET A 290 0.65 11.26 -0.09
C MET A 290 -0.28 12.34 -0.66
N ASP A 291 -1.16 12.93 0.15
CA ASP A 291 -2.01 14.04 -0.28
C ASP A 291 -1.17 15.28 -0.64
N SER A 292 -0.14 15.61 0.16
CA SER A 292 0.79 16.69 -0.17
C SER A 292 1.51 16.47 -1.50
N PHE A 293 2.00 15.25 -1.75
CA PHE A 293 2.63 14.91 -3.03
C PHE A 293 1.67 14.98 -4.22
N ARG A 294 0.40 14.60 -4.04
CA ARG A 294 -0.62 14.70 -5.10
C ARG A 294 -1.00 16.14 -5.45
N MET A 295 -0.78 17.08 -4.54
CA MET A 295 -1.07 18.50 -4.79
C MET A 295 0.06 19.20 -5.58
N ASP A 296 1.28 18.65 -5.56
CA ASP A 296 2.38 19.15 -6.37
C ASP A 296 2.21 18.71 -7.84
N PRO A 297 2.18 19.64 -8.81
CA PRO A 297 1.93 19.31 -10.22
C PRO A 297 3.00 18.41 -10.86
N GLU A 298 4.27 18.60 -10.53
CA GLU A 298 5.39 17.85 -11.12
C GLU A 298 5.41 16.42 -10.56
N ILE A 299 5.20 16.28 -9.25
CA ILE A 299 5.08 14.97 -8.61
C ILE A 299 3.83 14.26 -9.10
N ARG A 300 2.70 14.97 -9.20
CA ARG A 300 1.46 14.43 -9.75
C ARG A 300 1.66 13.96 -11.19
N LYS A 301 2.38 14.70 -12.02
CA LYS A 301 2.69 14.30 -13.40
C LYS A 301 3.48 12.99 -13.44
N ALA A 302 4.48 12.83 -12.56
CA ALA A 302 5.25 11.60 -12.44
C ALA A 302 4.43 10.42 -11.87
N ILE A 303 3.54 10.68 -10.92
CA ILE A 303 2.58 9.69 -10.42
C ILE A 303 1.61 9.30 -11.55
N LEU A 304 1.13 10.25 -12.35
CA LEU A 304 0.09 10.00 -13.35
C LEU A 304 0.62 9.70 -14.75
N ASN A 305 1.93 9.71 -14.98
CA ASN A 305 2.56 9.69 -16.31
C ASN A 305 1.77 10.56 -17.33
N GLU A 306 1.44 11.79 -16.94
CA GLU A 306 0.95 12.83 -17.86
C GLU A 306 2.12 13.59 -18.50
#